data_AF-A0A9D1P1X4-F1
#
_entry.id   AF-A0A9D1P1X4-F1
#
_cell.length_a   1.000
_cell.length_b   1.000
_cell.length_c   1.000
_cell.angle_alpha   90.00
_cell.angle_beta   90.00
_cell.angle_gamma   90.00
#
_symmetry.space_group_name_H-M   'P 1'
#
loop_
_entity.id
_entity.type
_entity.pdbx_description
1 polymer ?
#
loop_
_entity_poly.entity_id
_entity_poly.type
_entity_poly.pdbx_seq_one_letter_code
_entity_poly.pdbx_strand_id
1 'polypeptide(L)'
;MGQEITGAVGGPREIAGGLAGIYEDFTESVQSLGGKGRKRSGKFASSVMQWVGGSRAVSDREQLCNKFLADVQGQLERLTLALETADEAERTEACGIAAWILTEPRPAKSDSTTDLMKRAVIGQVIPFLEYVEKERLVQIRDRMGQAYTRWQLLPVEKDVKKELDRLIGR
;
A
#
# COMPACT_ATOMS: atom_id res chain seq x y z
N MET A 1 -26.70 -32.06 -7.14
CA MET A 1 -26.86 -30.73 -6.52
C MET A 1 -25.45 -30.29 -6.14
N GLY A 2 -24.89 -29.37 -6.92
CA GLY A 2 -23.52 -28.90 -6.74
C GLY A 2 -23.41 -28.15 -5.42
N GLN A 3 -22.42 -28.50 -4.62
CA GLN A 3 -21.99 -27.67 -3.51
C GLN A 3 -21.31 -26.43 -4.11
N GLU A 4 -21.98 -25.29 -4.05
CA GLU A 4 -21.33 -24.00 -4.24
C GLU A 4 -20.36 -23.81 -3.06
N ILE A 5 -19.07 -23.90 -3.37
CA ILE A 5 -18.01 -23.45 -2.48
C ILE A 5 -18.00 -21.93 -2.58
N THR A 6 -18.97 -21.26 -1.95
CA THR A 6 -18.84 -19.85 -1.59
C THR A 6 -17.88 -19.79 -0.41
N GLY A 7 -16.58 -19.91 -0.70
CA GLY A 7 -15.58 -19.35 0.19
C GLY A 7 -15.94 -17.87 0.33
N ALA A 8 -16.42 -17.47 1.51
CA ALA A 8 -16.88 -16.11 1.76
C ALA A 8 -15.73 -15.14 1.46
N VAL A 9 -15.74 -14.58 0.24
CA VAL A 9 -14.98 -13.39 -0.09
C VAL A 9 -15.67 -12.29 0.71
N GLY A 10 -15.00 -11.78 1.75
CA GLY A 10 -15.55 -10.74 2.61
C GLY A 10 -16.14 -9.57 1.81
N GLY A 11 -17.10 -8.85 2.40
CA GLY A 11 -17.73 -7.71 1.70
C GLY A 11 -16.72 -6.62 1.32
N PRO A 12 -17.05 -5.69 0.40
CA PRO A 12 -16.15 -4.64 -0.08
C PRO A 12 -15.43 -3.88 1.05
N ARG A 13 -16.15 -3.59 2.13
CA ARG A 13 -15.62 -2.97 3.35
C ARG A 13 -14.50 -3.77 4.02
N GLU A 14 -14.70 -5.08 4.17
CA GLU A 14 -13.73 -5.99 4.79
C GLU A 14 -12.47 -6.10 3.92
N ILE A 15 -12.66 -6.20 2.59
CA ILE A 15 -11.55 -6.20 1.64
C ILE A 15 -10.77 -4.88 1.71
N ALA A 16 -11.44 -3.73 1.71
CA ALA A 16 -10.76 -2.45 1.85
C ALA A 16 -9.98 -2.36 3.19
N GLY A 17 -10.56 -2.87 4.28
CA GLY A 17 -9.91 -2.94 5.59
C GLY A 17 -8.65 -3.80 5.62
N GLY A 18 -8.60 -4.88 4.82
CA GLY A 18 -7.45 -5.78 4.73
C GLY A 18 -6.14 -5.11 4.29
N LEU A 19 -6.21 -3.92 3.65
CA LEU A 19 -5.03 -3.12 3.32
C LEU A 19 -4.23 -2.70 4.57
N ALA A 20 -4.90 -2.45 5.70
CA ALA A 20 -4.22 -2.09 6.94
C ALA A 20 -3.32 -3.23 7.43
N GLY A 21 -3.82 -4.47 7.40
CA GLY A 21 -3.05 -5.66 7.76
C GLY A 21 -1.82 -5.86 6.87
N ILE A 22 -1.95 -5.66 5.55
CA ILE A 22 -0.81 -5.74 4.61
C ILE A 22 0.28 -4.71 4.97
N TYR A 23 -0.12 -3.51 5.36
CA TYR A 23 0.82 -2.45 5.76
C TYR A 23 1.52 -2.74 7.10
N GLU A 24 0.79 -3.32 8.05
CA GLU A 24 1.31 -3.77 9.35
C GLU A 24 2.29 -4.94 9.17
N ASP A 25 1.88 -6.00 8.49
CA ASP A 25 2.69 -7.18 8.18
C ASP A 25 4.01 -6.82 7.49
N PHE A 26 3.97 -5.88 6.53
CA PHE A 26 5.17 -5.41 5.86
C PHE A 26 6.12 -4.68 6.82
N THR A 27 5.58 -3.89 7.75
CA THR A 27 6.38 -3.15 8.74
C THR A 27 7.04 -4.11 9.71
N GLU A 28 6.27 -5.06 10.25
CA GLU A 28 6.78 -6.09 11.16
C GLU A 28 7.83 -6.98 10.48
N SER A 29 7.58 -7.38 9.22
CA SER A 29 8.50 -8.20 8.45
C SER A 29 9.85 -7.50 8.24
N VAL A 30 9.85 -6.21 7.85
CA VAL A 30 11.09 -5.43 7.68
C VAL A 30 11.82 -5.22 9.01
N GLN A 31 11.09 -4.94 10.10
CA GLN A 31 11.68 -4.81 11.44
C GLN A 31 12.34 -6.12 11.89
N SER A 32 11.70 -7.26 11.63
CA SER A 32 12.23 -8.58 11.99
C SER A 32 13.54 -8.91 11.25
N LEU A 33 13.69 -8.48 10.00
CA LEU A 33 14.95 -8.60 9.25
C LEU A 33 16.04 -7.72 9.85
N GLY A 34 15.71 -6.49 10.24
CA GLY A 34 16.63 -5.58 10.94
C GLY A 34 17.10 -6.12 12.29
N GLY A 35 16.21 -6.79 13.03
CA GLY A 35 16.52 -7.46 14.29
C GLY A 35 17.42 -8.70 14.13
N LYS A 36 17.22 -9.50 13.07
CA LYS A 36 18.06 -10.68 12.75
C LYS A 36 19.47 -10.29 12.29
N GLY A 37 19.64 -9.16 11.62
CA GLY A 37 20.94 -8.65 11.17
C GLY A 37 21.88 -8.20 12.30
N ARG A 38 21.33 -7.79 13.46
CA ARG A 38 22.13 -7.31 14.60
C ARG A 38 22.84 -8.43 15.39
N LYS A 39 22.47 -9.70 15.18
CA LYS A 39 23.10 -10.88 15.82
C LYS A 39 24.19 -11.58 14.99
N ARG A 40 24.52 -11.08 13.79
CA ARG A 40 25.59 -11.66 12.94
C ARG A 40 26.77 -10.69 12.78
N SER A 41 27.39 -10.28 13.88
CA SER A 41 28.79 -9.84 13.88
C SER A 41 29.70 -11.07 13.95
N GLY A 42 29.86 -11.78 12.82
CA GLY A 42 30.75 -12.93 12.76
C GLY A 42 30.84 -13.56 11.37
N LYS A 43 32.00 -13.35 10.71
CA LYS A 43 32.50 -14.01 9.48
C LYS A 43 31.98 -13.48 8.13
N PHE A 44 32.64 -12.43 7.65
CA PHE A 44 32.58 -11.89 6.29
C PHE A 44 33.40 -12.68 5.24
N ALA A 45 33.65 -13.98 5.43
CA ALA A 45 34.66 -14.72 4.65
C ALA A 45 34.11 -15.81 3.71
N SER A 46 32.82 -15.82 3.35
CA SER A 46 32.28 -16.87 2.46
C SER A 46 31.37 -16.41 1.31
N SER A 47 31.15 -15.10 1.12
CA SER A 47 30.24 -14.59 0.07
C SER A 47 30.87 -14.39 -1.31
N VAL A 48 32.17 -14.62 -1.49
CA VAL A 48 32.84 -14.41 -2.79
C VAL A 48 32.56 -15.55 -3.79
N MET A 49 32.14 -16.73 -3.34
CA MET A 49 31.81 -17.86 -4.24
C MET A 49 30.44 -17.75 -4.92
N GLN A 50 29.52 -16.90 -4.44
CA GLN A 50 28.17 -16.79 -5.03
C GLN A 50 28.12 -15.91 -6.29
N TRP A 51 29.22 -15.20 -6.62
CA TRP A 51 29.25 -14.22 -7.71
C TRP A 51 29.57 -14.80 -9.10
N VAL A 52 30.02 -16.05 -9.21
CA VAL A 52 30.45 -16.66 -10.50
C VAL A 52 29.30 -17.39 -11.22
N GLY A 53 28.12 -17.49 -10.60
CA GLY A 53 27.01 -18.33 -11.08
C GLY A 53 25.72 -17.58 -11.43
N GLY A 54 25.79 -16.45 -12.16
CA GLY A 54 24.71 -15.93 -13.03
C GLY A 54 23.30 -15.64 -12.47
N SER A 55 22.97 -15.97 -11.23
CA SER A 55 21.69 -15.70 -10.59
C SER A 55 21.91 -14.66 -9.50
N ARG A 56 21.50 -13.42 -9.75
CA ARG A 56 21.37 -12.44 -8.66
C ARG A 56 20.34 -12.99 -7.67
N ALA A 57 20.82 -13.53 -6.55
CA ALA A 57 19.93 -13.86 -5.44
C ALA A 57 19.24 -12.57 -5.00
N VAL A 58 17.92 -12.51 -5.18
CA VAL A 58 17.09 -11.41 -4.70
C VAL A 58 17.22 -11.36 -3.18
N SER A 59 17.64 -10.23 -2.63
CA SER A 59 17.83 -10.08 -1.20
C SER A 59 16.51 -10.27 -0.44
N ASP A 60 16.56 -10.73 0.82
CA ASP A 60 15.36 -10.88 1.67
C ASP A 60 14.53 -9.59 1.71
N ARG A 61 15.19 -8.43 1.69
CA ARG A 61 14.53 -7.12 1.66
C ARG A 61 13.79 -6.87 0.35
N GLU A 62 14.39 -7.18 -0.79
CA GLU A 62 13.74 -7.06 -2.11
C GLU A 62 12.56 -8.04 -2.22
N GLN A 63 12.68 -9.25 -1.67
CA GLN A 63 11.57 -10.21 -1.62
C GLN A 63 10.39 -9.66 -0.81
N LEU A 64 10.63 -9.05 0.36
CA LEU A 64 9.56 -8.41 1.14
C LEU A 64 8.93 -7.22 0.40
N CYS A 65 9.71 -6.42 -0.31
CA CYS A 65 9.19 -5.30 -1.09
C CYS A 65 8.29 -5.80 -2.22
N ASN A 66 8.73 -6.82 -2.97
CA ASN A 66 7.95 -7.41 -4.04
C ASN A 66 6.67 -8.07 -3.53
N LYS A 67 6.75 -8.76 -2.38
CA LYS A 67 5.57 -9.34 -1.72
C LYS A 67 4.58 -8.25 -1.30
N PHE A 68 5.05 -7.18 -0.67
CA PHE A 68 4.20 -6.05 -0.29
C PHE A 68 3.46 -5.45 -1.49
N LEU A 69 4.16 -5.21 -2.61
CA LEU A 69 3.54 -4.69 -3.83
C LEU A 69 2.47 -5.66 -4.37
N ALA A 70 2.80 -6.95 -4.43
CA ALA A 70 1.86 -7.98 -4.91
C ALA A 70 0.64 -8.12 -4.00
N ASP A 71 0.83 -8.06 -2.68
CA ASP A 71 -0.26 -8.17 -1.71
C ASP A 71 -1.19 -6.93 -1.81
N VAL A 72 -0.64 -5.71 -1.92
CA VAL A 72 -1.44 -4.49 -2.12
C VAL A 72 -2.22 -4.57 -3.44
N GLN A 73 -1.56 -4.92 -4.54
CA GLN A 73 -2.20 -5.03 -5.85
C GLN A 73 -3.33 -6.08 -5.82
N GLY A 74 -3.06 -7.28 -5.30
CA GLY A 74 -4.06 -8.35 -5.20
C GLY A 74 -5.24 -7.97 -4.32
N GLN A 75 -5.03 -7.19 -3.26
CA GLN A 75 -6.12 -6.69 -2.42
C GLN A 75 -6.98 -5.65 -3.14
N LEU A 76 -6.38 -4.77 -3.95
CA LEU A 76 -7.12 -3.78 -4.75
C LEU A 76 -7.87 -4.40 -5.94
N GLU A 77 -7.32 -5.46 -6.53
CA GLU A 77 -8.01 -6.26 -7.55
C GLU A 77 -9.24 -6.96 -6.95
N ARG A 78 -9.11 -7.54 -5.75
CA ARG A 78 -10.25 -8.10 -4.99
C ARG A 78 -11.30 -7.04 -4.66
N LEU A 79 -10.84 -5.85 -4.27
CA LEU A 79 -11.74 -4.74 -3.98
C LEU A 79 -12.51 -4.36 -5.25
N THR A 80 -11.82 -4.20 -6.38
CA THR A 80 -12.44 -3.87 -7.67
C THR A 80 -13.54 -4.86 -8.03
N LEU A 81 -13.25 -6.16 -7.93
CA LEU A 81 -14.24 -7.20 -8.20
C LEU A 81 -15.45 -7.14 -7.26
N ALA A 82 -15.22 -6.89 -5.97
CA ALA A 82 -16.31 -6.77 -5.01
C ALA A 82 -17.20 -5.53 -5.28
N LEU A 83 -16.62 -4.43 -5.75
CA LEU A 83 -17.36 -3.19 -6.06
C LEU A 83 -18.28 -3.30 -7.29
N GLU A 84 -18.08 -4.30 -8.16
CA GLU A 84 -18.93 -4.55 -9.34
C GLU A 84 -20.36 -4.91 -8.95
N THR A 85 -20.53 -5.57 -7.80
CA THR A 85 -21.84 -6.02 -7.29
C THR A 85 -22.33 -5.22 -6.08
N ALA A 86 -21.48 -4.36 -5.53
CA ALA A 86 -21.79 -3.50 -4.39
C ALA A 86 -22.83 -2.43 -4.76
N ASP A 87 -23.69 -2.11 -3.80
CA ASP A 87 -24.52 -0.92 -3.92
C ASP A 87 -23.69 0.38 -3.77
N GLU A 88 -24.33 1.53 -3.99
CA GLU A 88 -23.64 2.82 -3.93
C GLU A 88 -23.07 3.11 -2.53
N ALA A 89 -23.80 2.78 -1.46
CA ALA A 89 -23.36 3.06 -0.10
C ALA A 89 -22.15 2.20 0.28
N GLU A 90 -22.18 0.91 -0.05
CA GLU A 90 -21.06 -0.02 0.16
C GLU A 90 -19.84 0.38 -0.66
N ARG A 91 -20.03 0.77 -1.93
CA ARG A 91 -18.94 1.21 -2.80
C ARG A 91 -18.25 2.44 -2.23
N THR A 92 -19.04 3.43 -1.83
CA THR A 92 -18.56 4.68 -1.27
C THR A 92 -17.80 4.47 0.03
N GLU A 93 -18.34 3.64 0.93
CA GLU A 93 -17.68 3.32 2.20
C GLU A 93 -16.34 2.59 1.97
N ALA A 94 -16.33 1.55 1.13
CA ALA A 94 -15.15 0.74 0.88
C ALA A 94 -14.03 1.55 0.20
N CYS A 95 -14.36 2.34 -0.83
CA CYS A 95 -13.41 3.24 -1.48
C CYS A 95 -12.88 4.30 -0.51
N GLY A 96 -13.73 4.83 0.38
CA GLY A 96 -13.32 5.77 1.43
C GLY A 96 -12.33 5.16 2.43
N ILE A 97 -12.52 3.89 2.81
CA ILE A 97 -11.58 3.15 3.68
C ILE A 97 -10.26 2.92 2.97
N ALA A 98 -10.29 2.38 1.75
CA ALA A 98 -9.09 2.11 0.96
C ALA A 98 -8.28 3.39 0.75
N ALA A 99 -8.95 4.49 0.41
CA ALA A 99 -8.30 5.78 0.23
C ALA A 99 -7.67 6.30 1.52
N TRP A 100 -8.36 6.18 2.66
CA TRP A 100 -7.82 6.61 3.94
C TRP A 100 -6.55 5.85 4.35
N ILE A 101 -6.49 4.54 4.08
CA ILE A 101 -5.35 3.68 4.40
C ILE A 101 -4.17 3.95 3.45
N LEU A 102 -4.42 3.95 2.13
CA LEU A 102 -3.37 4.12 1.14
C LEU A 102 -2.70 5.50 1.23
N THR A 103 -3.47 6.52 1.56
CA THR A 103 -2.99 7.92 1.64
C THR A 103 -2.45 8.31 3.01
N GLU A 104 -2.32 7.35 3.92
CA GLU A 104 -1.79 7.59 5.25
C GLU A 104 -0.36 8.17 5.17
N PRO A 105 -0.11 9.40 5.65
CA PRO A 105 1.20 10.01 5.47
C PRO A 105 2.32 9.26 6.19
N ARG A 106 3.52 9.37 5.63
CA ARG A 106 4.77 8.89 6.22
C ARG A 106 5.70 10.07 6.47
N PRO A 107 6.73 9.96 7.33
CA PRO A 107 7.65 11.07 7.55
C PRO A 107 8.30 11.50 6.23
N ALA A 108 8.18 12.79 5.90
CA ALA A 108 8.59 13.34 4.61
C ALA A 108 10.07 13.10 4.27
N LYS A 109 10.92 13.01 5.30
CA LYS A 109 12.38 12.83 5.20
C LYS A 109 12.82 11.38 5.52
N SER A 110 11.89 10.43 5.62
CA SER A 110 12.24 9.04 5.88
C SER A 110 12.98 8.44 4.69
N ASP A 111 14.10 7.79 4.98
CA ASP A 111 14.87 6.94 4.07
C ASP A 111 14.60 5.44 4.30
N SER A 112 13.69 5.12 5.21
CA SER A 112 13.25 3.75 5.47
C SER A 112 12.62 3.16 4.22
N THR A 113 13.08 1.97 3.82
CA THR A 113 12.48 1.21 2.73
C THR A 113 10.98 1.03 2.95
N THR A 114 10.52 0.82 4.20
CA THR A 114 9.10 0.68 4.49
C THR A 114 8.30 1.93 4.15
N ASP A 115 8.80 3.11 4.52
CA ASP A 115 8.10 4.36 4.26
C ASP A 115 8.12 4.73 2.78
N LEU A 116 9.26 4.55 2.10
CA LEU A 116 9.36 4.80 0.67
C LEU A 116 8.43 3.90 -0.13
N MET A 117 8.34 2.61 0.20
CA MET A 117 7.44 1.66 -0.46
C MET A 117 5.98 2.02 -0.23
N LYS A 118 5.58 2.34 1.01
CA LYS A 118 4.21 2.77 1.34
C LYS A 118 3.83 4.07 0.63
N ARG A 119 4.75 5.02 0.48
CA ARG A 119 4.53 6.26 -0.27
C ARG A 119 4.45 6.01 -1.78
N ALA A 120 5.21 5.06 -2.31
CA ALA A 120 5.22 4.75 -3.74
C ALA A 120 3.89 4.14 -4.21
N VAL A 121 3.24 3.33 -3.38
CA VAL A 121 1.96 2.66 -3.74
C VAL A 121 0.73 3.57 -3.67
N ILE A 122 0.84 4.78 -3.08
CA ILE A 122 -0.29 5.70 -2.91
C ILE A 122 -1.02 5.98 -4.23
N GLY A 123 -0.31 5.99 -5.37
CA GLY A 123 -0.90 6.23 -6.68
C GLY A 123 -1.98 5.21 -7.08
N GLN A 124 -1.97 4.01 -6.48
CA GLN A 124 -2.99 3.00 -6.73
C GLN A 124 -4.38 3.40 -6.20
N VAL A 125 -4.47 4.44 -5.37
CA VAL A 125 -5.75 4.96 -4.87
C VAL A 125 -6.58 5.67 -5.95
N ILE A 126 -5.94 6.20 -7.00
CA ILE A 126 -6.56 7.13 -7.95
C ILE A 126 -7.89 6.61 -8.53
N PRO A 127 -7.99 5.35 -9.01
CA PRO A 127 -9.24 4.82 -9.57
C PRO A 127 -10.40 4.78 -8.57
N PHE A 128 -10.11 4.72 -7.27
CA PHE A 128 -11.11 4.62 -6.22
C PHE A 128 -11.64 5.98 -5.76
N LEU A 129 -10.88 7.07 -6.00
CA LEU A 129 -11.22 8.40 -5.49
C LEU A 129 -12.53 8.95 -6.05
N GLU A 130 -12.94 8.53 -7.26
CA GLU A 130 -14.20 8.98 -7.86
C GLU A 130 -15.45 8.48 -7.11
N TYR A 131 -15.30 7.43 -6.30
CA TYR A 131 -16.36 6.88 -5.46
C TYR A 131 -16.30 7.37 -4.00
N VAL A 132 -15.34 8.22 -3.65
CA VAL A 132 -15.17 8.69 -2.26
C VAL A 132 -16.02 9.93 -2.03
N GLU A 133 -16.73 9.98 -0.89
CA GLU A 133 -17.47 11.16 -0.47
C GLU A 133 -16.61 12.42 -0.45
N LYS A 134 -17.20 13.55 -0.87
CA LYS A 134 -16.51 14.83 -0.97
C LYS A 134 -15.88 15.25 0.36
N GLU A 135 -16.57 15.04 1.48
CA GLU A 135 -16.04 15.34 2.80
C GLU A 135 -14.76 14.54 3.10
N ARG A 136 -14.76 13.24 2.76
CA ARG A 136 -13.59 12.38 2.95
C ARG A 136 -12.44 12.78 2.03
N LEU A 137 -12.70 13.16 0.78
CA LEU A 137 -11.69 13.69 -0.13
C LEU A 137 -11.00 14.93 0.44
N VAL A 138 -11.76 15.86 1.01
CA VAL A 138 -11.22 17.06 1.69
C VAL A 138 -10.35 16.68 2.87
N GLN A 139 -10.81 15.76 3.73
CA GLN A 139 -10.02 15.25 4.86
C GLN A 139 -8.68 14.66 4.41
N ILE A 140 -8.68 13.86 3.34
CA ILE A 140 -7.46 13.26 2.78
C ILE A 140 -6.53 14.35 2.25
N ARG A 141 -7.05 15.30 1.45
CA ARG A 141 -6.26 16.40 0.90
C ARG A 141 -5.62 17.24 2.00
N ASP A 142 -6.37 17.57 3.05
CA ASP A 142 -5.87 18.35 4.18
C ASP A 142 -4.82 17.59 4.98
N ARG A 143 -5.06 16.30 5.24
CA ARG A 143 -4.09 15.41 5.90
C ARG A 143 -2.76 15.35 5.14
N MET A 144 -2.80 15.21 3.82
CA MET A 144 -1.59 15.24 2.99
C MET A 144 -0.93 16.62 3.00
N GLY A 145 -1.72 17.70 2.94
CA GLY A 145 -1.22 19.08 2.96
C GLY A 145 -0.56 19.49 4.28
N GLN A 146 -1.02 18.94 5.40
CA GLN A 146 -0.39 19.12 6.72
C GLN A 146 0.90 18.33 6.87
N ALA A 147 0.99 17.14 6.25
CA ALA A 147 2.15 16.27 6.35
C ALA A 147 3.31 16.67 5.43
N TYR A 148 3.01 17.27 4.26
CA TYR A 148 4.00 17.51 3.22
C TYR A 148 3.96 18.93 2.66
N THR A 149 5.13 19.55 2.58
CA THR A 149 5.33 20.72 1.70
C THR A 149 5.36 20.28 0.23
N ARG A 150 5.16 21.23 -0.69
CA ARG A 150 5.19 20.99 -2.15
C ARG A 150 6.45 20.26 -2.65
N TRP A 151 7.60 20.53 -2.02
CA TRP A 151 8.90 19.96 -2.39
C TRP A 151 9.13 18.57 -1.80
N GLN A 152 8.37 18.20 -0.76
CA GLN A 152 8.46 16.91 -0.11
C GLN A 152 7.58 15.84 -0.76
N LEU A 153 6.61 16.24 -1.58
CA LEU A 153 5.74 15.32 -2.31
C LEU A 153 6.52 14.57 -3.40
N LEU A 154 6.41 13.25 -3.40
CA LEU A 154 6.82 12.39 -4.50
C LEU A 154 5.94 12.64 -5.74
N PRO A 155 6.41 12.29 -6.95
CA PRO A 155 5.59 12.41 -8.17
C PRO A 155 4.20 11.79 -8.03
N VAL A 156 4.12 10.54 -7.54
CA VAL A 156 2.85 9.83 -7.32
C VAL A 156 1.93 10.53 -6.32
N GLU A 157 2.48 11.17 -5.27
CA GLU A 157 1.68 11.92 -4.30
C GLU A 157 1.17 13.25 -4.88
N LYS A 158 1.91 13.86 -5.82
CA LYS A 158 1.45 15.04 -6.57
C LYS A 158 0.30 14.69 -7.49
N ASP A 159 0.35 13.53 -8.13
CA ASP A 159 -0.72 13.05 -9.01
C ASP A 159 -1.99 12.78 -8.21
N VAL A 160 -1.88 12.09 -7.06
CA VAL A 160 -2.99 11.89 -6.12
C VAL A 160 -3.55 13.23 -5.64
N LYS A 161 -2.69 14.18 -5.24
CA LYS A 161 -3.15 15.50 -4.80
C LYS A 161 -3.91 16.24 -5.91
N LYS A 162 -3.38 16.22 -7.13
CA LYS A 162 -4.03 16.85 -8.29
C LYS A 162 -5.41 16.25 -8.54
N GLU A 163 -5.52 14.93 -8.39
CA GLU A 163 -6.79 14.22 -8.54
C GLU A 163 -7.80 14.56 -7.43
N LEU A 164 -7.34 14.65 -6.17
CA LEU A 164 -8.16 15.14 -5.06
C LEU A 164 -8.69 16.56 -5.32
N ASP A 165 -7.80 17.48 -5.72
CA ASP A 165 -8.18 18.87 -6.01
C ASP A 165 -9.21 18.94 -7.16
N ARG A 166 -9.05 18.08 -8.19
CA ARG A 166 -9.99 17.96 -9.32
C ARG A 166 -11.37 17.47 -8.87
N LEU A 167 -11.42 16.45 -8.03
CA LEU A 167 -12.68 15.84 -7.55
C LEU A 167 -13.40 16.72 -6.54
N ILE A 168 -12.67 17.41 -5.66
CA ILE A 168 -13.24 18.38 -4.70
C ILE A 168 -13.84 19.59 -5.42
N GLY A 169 -13.26 19.99 -6.55
CA GLY A 169 -13.75 21.10 -7.37
C GLY A 169 -14.97 20.80 -8.23
N ARG A 170 -15.38 19.53 -8.34
CA ARG A 170 -16.67 19.12 -8.94
C ARG A 170 -17.82 19.47 -8.00
#